data_AF-A0A1F3MZM8-F1
#
_entry.id   AF-A0A1F3MZM8-F1
#
_cell.length_a   1.000
_cell.length_b   1.000
_cell.length_c   1.000
_cell.angle_alpha   90.00
_cell.angle_beta   90.00
_cell.angle_gamma   90.00
#
_symmetry.space_group_name_H-M   'P 1'
#
loop_
_entity.id
_entity.type
_entity.pdbx_description
1 polymer ?
#
loop_
_entity_poly.entity_id
_entity_poly.type
_entity_poly.pdbx_seq_one_letter_code
_entity_poly.pdbx_strand_id
1 'polypeptide(L)'
;MVFAFDPVGQGERLEYYDPKTGKSVIGGPTREHSYPGAQAFITGSSQARYMIWDGIRAVDYLLTRKEVDPERIGITGRSGGGTQSAYIAAFDDRIHAAAPENYLTNYRRLLQTRGPQDAEQNMFNIIYRGLDHPDFLIVRAPKPALMITTTRDMFSIQGVMETEQEVSKIYNVSGKVENFSRTEDDDVHASTKKNREAMYAFFQKHLSNPGNPADEEIQPLTREELKVTQTGQISTSLAGETVFSLNRKEAEDRVKELNELRKNSAVFLPEVISNSKQLSGYREPSSTDEPVFTGRIQRGNYAIEKYFIKGEGDYIIPYLLFKPVKPGKNVMIYLHPSGKSAEASPGGEIERFVNQGITVLAADLIGTGEMGPGALKGDAYFDGASHNLWYASILIGRSITGIQAGDVLRLVNLIKRDLSGAEITGFARKEMAPVLMHAGVFSNDIRNVILVEPYSSYKSIVMNRFYDPQFILSSVPAALNAYDLPDLAAAFAPRRLFISGTVDGNGATADNSDDLEIIRSAYKNRNAEDRLKIVTEGSVPEGWLP
;
A
#
# COMPACT_ATOMS: atom_id res chain seq x y z
N MET A 1 -13.79 -34.99 -10.59
CA MET A 1 -12.95 -34.17 -11.48
C MET A 1 -12.17 -33.18 -10.61
N VAL A 2 -10.92 -32.91 -10.94
CA VAL A 2 -10.13 -31.84 -10.32
C VAL A 2 -9.83 -30.81 -11.40
N PHE A 3 -10.04 -29.54 -11.10
CA PHE A 3 -9.77 -28.43 -12.02
C PHE A 3 -8.77 -27.48 -11.37
N ALA A 4 -7.67 -27.24 -12.06
CA ALA A 4 -6.66 -26.27 -11.67
C ALA A 4 -6.57 -25.20 -12.75
N PHE A 5 -6.38 -23.95 -12.33
CA PHE A 5 -6.20 -22.81 -13.21
C PHE A 5 -4.99 -22.01 -12.76
N ASP A 6 -4.36 -21.31 -13.70
CA ASP A 6 -3.24 -20.43 -13.39
C ASP A 6 -3.73 -19.17 -12.66
N PRO A 7 -3.19 -18.87 -11.47
CA PRO A 7 -3.37 -17.56 -10.85
C PRO A 7 -2.76 -16.45 -11.72
N VAL A 8 -3.24 -15.22 -11.51
CA VAL A 8 -2.60 -14.03 -12.08
C VAL A 8 -1.12 -14.01 -11.69
N GLY A 9 -0.22 -13.71 -12.62
CA GLY A 9 1.22 -13.65 -12.35
C GLY A 9 1.93 -15.00 -12.29
N GLN A 10 1.25 -16.09 -12.65
CA GLN A 10 1.76 -17.46 -12.61
C GLN A 10 1.42 -18.23 -13.89
N GLY A 11 2.12 -19.33 -14.15
CA GLY A 11 1.87 -20.19 -15.32
C GLY A 11 1.89 -19.43 -16.64
N GLU A 12 0.81 -19.54 -17.41
CA GLU A 12 0.60 -18.84 -18.68
C GLU A 12 0.02 -17.42 -18.51
N ARG A 13 -0.06 -16.89 -17.29
CA ARG A 13 -0.69 -15.60 -16.96
C ARG A 13 0.28 -14.57 -16.39
N LEU A 14 1.54 -14.55 -16.85
CA LEU A 14 2.47 -13.48 -16.47
C LEU A 14 1.98 -12.14 -17.04
N GLU A 15 1.82 -11.14 -16.18
CA GLU A 15 1.32 -9.82 -16.56
C GLU A 15 2.42 -8.97 -17.20
N TYR A 16 3.67 -9.24 -16.84
CA TYR A 16 4.86 -8.52 -17.28
C TYR A 16 5.83 -9.45 -18.03
N TYR A 17 5.28 -10.32 -18.87
CA TYR A 17 6.05 -11.26 -19.69
C TYR A 17 6.97 -10.56 -20.71
N ASP A 18 8.23 -10.96 -20.74
CA ASP A 18 9.19 -10.65 -21.79
C ASP A 18 9.43 -11.89 -22.69
N PRO A 19 9.01 -11.84 -23.98
CA PRO A 19 9.23 -12.92 -24.93
C PRO A 19 10.70 -13.27 -25.17
N LYS A 20 11.64 -12.35 -24.93
CA LYS A 20 13.08 -12.59 -25.15
C LYS A 20 13.66 -13.50 -24.06
N THR A 21 13.25 -13.31 -22.82
CA THR A 21 13.72 -14.10 -21.68
C THR A 21 12.78 -15.23 -21.28
N GLY A 22 11.53 -15.21 -21.75
CA GLY A 22 10.50 -16.18 -21.38
C GLY A 22 10.05 -16.05 -19.92
N LYS A 23 10.28 -14.90 -19.29
CA LYS A 23 10.06 -14.64 -17.86
C LYS A 23 9.39 -13.29 -17.66
N SER A 24 8.92 -13.06 -16.43
CA SER A 24 8.52 -11.74 -15.97
C SER A 24 9.70 -10.77 -15.89
N VAL A 25 9.50 -9.52 -16.28
CA VAL A 25 10.49 -8.44 -16.06
C VAL A 25 10.45 -7.86 -14.64
N ILE A 26 9.39 -8.11 -13.85
CA ILE A 26 9.26 -7.60 -12.48
C ILE A 26 9.62 -8.65 -11.42
N GLY A 27 9.60 -9.94 -11.75
CA GLY A 27 10.18 -11.01 -10.92
C GLY A 27 9.26 -12.21 -10.70
N GLY A 28 9.30 -12.79 -9.50
CA GLY A 28 8.49 -13.95 -9.15
C GLY A 28 7.01 -13.62 -8.91
N PRO A 29 6.19 -14.64 -8.59
CA PRO A 29 4.74 -14.48 -8.41
C PRO A 29 4.33 -13.36 -7.48
N THR A 30 4.93 -13.27 -6.28
CA THR A 30 4.57 -12.23 -5.30
C THR A 30 4.85 -10.82 -5.82
N ARG A 31 5.88 -10.63 -6.65
CA ARG A 31 6.14 -9.34 -7.32
C ARG A 31 5.14 -9.08 -8.45
N GLU A 32 4.81 -10.11 -9.23
CA GLU A 32 3.74 -10.07 -10.24
C GLU A 32 2.38 -9.72 -9.63
N HIS A 33 2.10 -10.10 -8.40
CA HIS A 33 0.89 -9.71 -7.69
C HIS A 33 0.98 -8.28 -7.14
N SER A 34 2.09 -7.94 -6.49
CA SER A 34 2.24 -6.69 -5.74
C SER A 34 2.42 -5.45 -6.60
N TYR A 35 3.11 -5.57 -7.74
CA TYR A 35 3.37 -4.44 -8.62
C TYR A 35 2.08 -3.84 -9.21
N PRO A 36 1.20 -4.59 -9.90
CA PRO A 36 -0.11 -4.09 -10.31
C PRO A 36 -1.08 -3.96 -9.11
N GLY A 37 -0.92 -4.79 -8.08
CA GLY A 37 -1.72 -4.72 -6.86
C GLY A 37 -1.64 -3.37 -6.15
N ALA A 38 -0.46 -2.73 -6.13
CA ALA A 38 -0.31 -1.39 -5.56
C ALA A 38 -1.11 -0.33 -6.33
N GLN A 39 -1.13 -0.42 -7.66
CA GLN A 39 -1.97 0.46 -8.49
C GLN A 39 -3.46 0.20 -8.24
N ALA A 40 -3.86 -1.06 -8.02
CA ALA A 40 -5.23 -1.41 -7.67
C ALA A 40 -5.66 -0.86 -6.30
N PHE A 41 -4.75 -0.82 -5.31
CA PHE A 41 -5.07 -0.19 -4.02
C PHE A 41 -5.27 1.33 -4.13
N ILE A 42 -4.53 2.03 -5.01
CA ILE A 42 -4.69 3.49 -5.24
C ILE A 42 -6.07 3.83 -5.81
N THR A 43 -6.62 2.99 -6.70
CA THR A 43 -7.98 3.13 -7.24
C THR A 43 -9.08 2.65 -6.29
N GLY A 44 -8.72 2.12 -5.12
CA GLY A 44 -9.65 1.60 -4.12
C GLY A 44 -10.12 0.17 -4.39
N SER A 45 -9.39 -0.57 -5.21
CA SER A 45 -9.53 -2.01 -5.41
C SER A 45 -8.41 -2.79 -4.70
N SER A 46 -8.20 -4.05 -5.08
CA SER A 46 -7.09 -4.89 -4.59
C SER A 46 -6.79 -6.03 -5.56
N GLN A 47 -5.57 -6.58 -5.50
CA GLN A 47 -5.22 -7.79 -6.26
C GLN A 47 -6.13 -8.97 -5.89
N ALA A 48 -6.46 -9.10 -4.61
CA ALA A 48 -7.36 -10.13 -4.10
C ALA A 48 -8.71 -10.16 -4.84
N ARG A 49 -9.28 -8.99 -5.17
CA ARG A 49 -10.57 -8.92 -5.91
C ARG A 49 -10.51 -9.65 -7.24
N TYR A 50 -9.43 -9.45 -8.02
CA TYR A 50 -9.28 -10.08 -9.33
C TYR A 50 -9.11 -11.59 -9.21
N MET A 51 -8.29 -12.05 -8.26
CA MET A 51 -8.09 -13.49 -8.04
C MET A 51 -9.34 -14.20 -7.50
N ILE A 52 -10.11 -13.55 -6.62
CA ILE A 52 -11.42 -14.06 -6.18
C ILE A 52 -12.35 -14.18 -7.38
N TRP A 53 -12.41 -13.14 -8.23
CA TRP A 53 -13.28 -13.14 -9.40
C TRP A 53 -12.90 -14.24 -10.39
N ASP A 54 -11.60 -14.48 -10.62
CA ASP A 54 -11.12 -15.59 -11.43
C ASP A 54 -11.58 -16.95 -10.88
N GLY A 55 -11.50 -17.13 -9.56
CA GLY A 55 -12.05 -18.32 -8.89
C GLY A 55 -13.55 -18.51 -9.09
N ILE A 56 -14.34 -17.44 -8.96
CA ILE A 56 -15.78 -17.46 -9.21
C ILE A 56 -16.08 -17.80 -10.69
N ARG A 57 -15.29 -17.27 -11.63
CA ARG A 57 -15.41 -17.61 -13.07
C ARG A 57 -14.98 -19.04 -13.37
N ALA A 58 -13.99 -19.58 -12.66
CA ALA A 58 -13.65 -20.98 -12.74
C ALA A 58 -14.82 -21.87 -12.32
N VAL A 59 -15.54 -21.50 -11.25
CA VAL A 59 -16.78 -22.20 -10.85
C VAL A 59 -17.88 -22.08 -11.92
N ASP A 60 -18.06 -20.91 -12.53
CA ASP A 60 -19.01 -20.76 -13.65
C ASP A 60 -18.70 -21.73 -14.80
N TYR A 61 -17.42 -21.82 -15.19
CA TYR A 61 -16.99 -22.77 -16.21
C TYR A 61 -17.24 -24.21 -15.80
N LEU A 62 -16.88 -24.60 -14.56
CA LEU A 62 -17.12 -25.93 -14.03
C LEU A 62 -18.59 -26.33 -14.16
N LEU A 63 -19.51 -25.42 -13.86
CA LEU A 63 -20.96 -25.68 -13.94
C LEU A 63 -21.49 -25.85 -15.37
N THR A 64 -20.71 -25.52 -16.39
CA THR A 64 -21.07 -25.84 -17.80
C THR A 64 -20.77 -27.30 -18.17
N ARG A 65 -20.00 -28.02 -17.35
CA ARG A 65 -19.53 -29.38 -17.61
C ARG A 65 -20.59 -30.38 -17.16
N LYS A 66 -20.93 -31.34 -18.03
CA LYS A 66 -21.97 -32.36 -17.74
C LYS A 66 -21.57 -33.32 -16.62
N GLU A 67 -20.27 -33.47 -16.39
CA GLU A 67 -19.69 -34.32 -15.35
C GLU A 67 -19.62 -33.65 -13.97
N VAL A 68 -19.97 -32.36 -13.86
CA VAL A 68 -19.95 -31.62 -12.59
C VAL A 68 -21.32 -31.66 -11.94
N ASP A 69 -21.33 -32.09 -10.68
CA ASP A 69 -22.47 -31.97 -9.79
C ASP A 69 -22.41 -30.62 -9.07
N PRO A 70 -23.38 -29.70 -9.28
CA PRO A 70 -23.36 -28.37 -8.69
C PRO A 70 -23.37 -28.38 -7.15
N GLU A 71 -23.86 -29.44 -6.52
CA GLU A 71 -23.97 -29.53 -5.06
C GLU A 71 -22.68 -30.05 -4.40
N ARG A 72 -21.68 -30.47 -5.19
CA ARG A 72 -20.49 -31.19 -4.70
C ARG A 72 -19.18 -30.52 -5.14
N ILE A 73 -19.13 -29.20 -5.01
CA ILE A 73 -17.94 -28.40 -5.35
C ILE A 73 -17.07 -28.19 -4.12
N GLY A 74 -15.82 -28.65 -4.20
CA GLY A 74 -14.79 -28.42 -3.18
C GLY A 74 -13.66 -27.52 -3.69
N ILE A 75 -12.98 -26.82 -2.77
CA ILE A 75 -11.80 -26.01 -3.10
C ILE A 75 -10.67 -26.22 -2.10
N THR A 76 -9.44 -26.28 -2.60
CA THR A 76 -8.22 -26.42 -1.79
C THR A 76 -7.02 -25.88 -2.55
N GLY A 77 -5.98 -25.54 -1.81
CA GLY A 77 -4.71 -25.06 -2.32
C GLY A 77 -3.77 -24.70 -1.17
N ARG A 78 -2.47 -24.64 -1.45
CA ARG A 78 -1.42 -24.31 -0.48
C ARG A 78 -0.96 -22.86 -0.61
N SER A 79 -0.68 -22.19 0.51
CA SER A 79 -0.09 -20.83 0.53
C SER A 79 -1.00 -19.82 -0.19
N GLY A 80 -0.58 -19.23 -1.31
CA GLY A 80 -1.46 -18.40 -2.14
C GLY A 80 -2.69 -19.15 -2.65
N GLY A 81 -2.57 -20.45 -2.94
CA GLY A 81 -3.73 -21.31 -3.20
C GLY A 81 -4.62 -21.51 -1.96
N GLY A 82 -4.04 -21.46 -0.75
CA GLY A 82 -4.76 -21.47 0.52
C GLY A 82 -5.49 -20.16 0.77
N THR A 83 -4.87 -19.02 0.43
CA THR A 83 -5.49 -17.69 0.39
C THR A 83 -6.68 -17.69 -0.54
N GLN A 84 -6.48 -18.10 -1.79
CA GLN A 84 -7.55 -18.16 -2.78
C GLN A 84 -8.66 -19.13 -2.35
N SER A 85 -8.32 -20.30 -1.79
CA SER A 85 -9.31 -21.24 -1.26
C SER A 85 -10.15 -20.62 -0.14
N ALA A 86 -9.53 -19.91 0.81
CA ALA A 86 -10.24 -19.24 1.89
C ALA A 86 -11.13 -18.10 1.35
N TYR A 87 -10.60 -17.27 0.44
CA TYR A 87 -11.33 -16.13 -0.10
C TYR A 87 -12.47 -16.57 -1.02
N ILE A 88 -12.20 -17.37 -2.05
CA ILE A 88 -13.22 -17.80 -3.01
C ILE A 88 -14.36 -18.52 -2.27
N ALA A 89 -14.04 -19.38 -1.30
CA ALA A 89 -15.07 -20.09 -0.55
C ALA A 89 -15.91 -19.18 0.37
N ALA A 90 -15.34 -18.06 0.83
CA ALA A 90 -16.05 -17.06 1.61
C ALA A 90 -16.97 -16.15 0.75
N PHE A 91 -16.62 -15.95 -0.53
CA PHE A 91 -17.33 -15.05 -1.45
C PHE A 91 -18.24 -15.78 -2.44
N ASP A 92 -18.13 -17.10 -2.60
CA ASP A 92 -18.94 -17.89 -3.52
C ASP A 92 -19.69 -19.01 -2.78
N ASP A 93 -21.00 -18.84 -2.66
CA ASP A 93 -21.86 -19.77 -1.94
C ASP A 93 -21.94 -21.16 -2.58
N ARG A 94 -21.51 -21.33 -3.83
CA ARG A 94 -21.54 -22.62 -4.54
C ARG A 94 -20.44 -23.56 -4.05
N ILE A 95 -19.43 -23.05 -3.35
CA ILE A 95 -18.40 -23.89 -2.74
C ILE A 95 -18.98 -24.61 -1.52
N HIS A 96 -19.22 -25.92 -1.65
CA HIS A 96 -19.74 -26.77 -0.60
C HIS A 96 -18.70 -27.01 0.51
N ALA A 97 -17.48 -27.44 0.15
CA ALA A 97 -16.43 -27.77 1.11
C ALA A 97 -15.12 -27.01 0.81
N ALA A 98 -14.43 -26.48 1.82
CA ALA A 98 -13.13 -25.83 1.61
C ALA A 98 -12.05 -26.39 2.53
N ALA A 99 -10.86 -26.58 1.97
CA ALA A 99 -9.69 -27.07 2.70
C ALA A 99 -8.45 -26.20 2.42
N PRO A 100 -8.40 -24.95 2.90
CA PRO A 100 -7.22 -24.10 2.74
C PRO A 100 -6.01 -24.67 3.50
N GLU A 101 -4.86 -24.77 2.81
CA GLU A 101 -3.63 -25.34 3.35
C GLU A 101 -2.54 -24.26 3.55
N ASN A 102 -1.90 -24.28 4.73
CA ASN A 102 -0.72 -23.47 5.05
C ASN A 102 -0.88 -21.97 4.71
N TYR A 103 -1.97 -21.35 5.21
CA TYR A 103 -2.26 -19.93 5.02
C TYR A 103 -2.94 -19.32 6.25
N LEU A 104 -4.04 -19.92 6.70
CA LEU A 104 -4.85 -19.36 7.79
C LEU A 104 -4.07 -19.34 9.11
N THR A 105 -3.98 -18.15 9.68
CA THR A 105 -3.42 -17.85 11.01
C THR A 105 -4.33 -16.76 11.57
N ASN A 106 -3.81 -15.70 12.19
CA ASN A 106 -4.54 -14.44 12.39
C ASN A 106 -3.61 -13.23 12.22
N TYR A 107 -4.17 -12.04 11.99
CA TYR A 107 -3.38 -10.82 11.75
C TYR A 107 -2.52 -10.44 12.96
N ARG A 108 -2.97 -10.70 14.19
CA ARG A 108 -2.15 -10.44 15.39
C ARG A 108 -0.82 -11.18 15.31
N ARG A 109 -0.84 -12.49 15.05
CA ARG A 109 0.37 -13.31 14.97
C ARG A 109 1.16 -13.05 13.69
N LEU A 110 0.48 -12.74 12.59
CA LEU A 110 1.13 -12.35 11.34
C LEU A 110 1.96 -11.07 11.51
N LEU A 111 1.38 -10.03 12.12
CA LEU A 111 2.05 -8.75 12.37
C LEU A 111 3.16 -8.84 13.43
N GLN A 112 3.03 -9.75 14.41
CA GLN A 112 4.09 -10.01 15.40
C GLN A 112 5.30 -10.76 14.83
N THR A 113 5.16 -11.37 13.65
CA THR A 113 6.20 -12.23 13.06
C THR A 113 6.75 -11.63 11.77
N ARG A 114 6.16 -11.97 10.62
CA ARG A 114 6.68 -11.60 9.30
C ARG A 114 6.01 -10.37 8.68
N GLY A 115 4.93 -9.87 9.26
CA GLY A 115 4.13 -8.78 8.71
C GLY A 115 3.20 -9.23 7.57
N PRO A 116 2.50 -8.28 6.94
CA PRO A 116 1.61 -8.57 5.81
C PRO A 116 2.39 -9.17 4.65
N GLN A 117 1.77 -10.07 3.89
CA GLN A 117 2.38 -10.67 2.69
C GLN A 117 2.08 -9.83 1.45
N ASP A 118 2.26 -10.36 0.25
CA ASP A 118 2.01 -9.69 -1.02
C ASP A 118 0.54 -9.28 -1.26
N ALA A 119 0.27 -8.59 -2.37
CA ALA A 119 -1.02 -7.96 -2.60
C ALA A 119 -2.21 -8.93 -2.66
N GLU A 120 -2.00 -10.21 -3.01
CA GLU A 120 -3.10 -11.20 -3.04
C GLU A 120 -3.68 -11.48 -1.65
N GLN A 121 -2.87 -11.34 -0.59
CA GLN A 121 -3.25 -11.71 0.77
C GLN A 121 -3.72 -10.51 1.61
N ASN A 122 -3.83 -9.33 1.00
CA ASN A 122 -4.26 -8.12 1.68
C ASN A 122 -5.56 -7.60 1.06
N MET A 123 -6.47 -7.18 1.94
CA MET A 123 -7.72 -6.51 1.56
C MET A 123 -7.80 -5.12 2.17
N PHE A 124 -8.60 -4.27 1.54
CA PHE A 124 -8.78 -2.90 1.97
C PHE A 124 -9.42 -2.83 3.38
N ASN A 125 -8.70 -2.25 4.35
CA ASN A 125 -9.18 -1.93 5.69
C ASN A 125 -9.74 -3.13 6.48
N ILE A 126 -9.28 -4.36 6.23
CA ILE A 126 -9.86 -5.56 6.85
C ILE A 126 -9.78 -5.53 8.40
N ILE A 127 -8.61 -5.21 8.97
CA ILE A 127 -8.43 -5.08 10.42
C ILE A 127 -9.22 -3.89 10.95
N TYR A 128 -9.20 -2.76 10.23
CA TYR A 128 -10.00 -1.58 10.60
C TYR A 128 -11.50 -1.87 10.65
N ARG A 129 -12.00 -2.77 9.80
CA ARG A 129 -13.41 -3.22 9.78
C ARG A 129 -13.71 -4.32 10.81
N GLY A 130 -12.73 -4.71 11.62
CA GLY A 130 -12.89 -5.72 12.65
C GLY A 130 -12.88 -7.16 12.12
N LEU A 131 -12.35 -7.38 10.93
CA LEU A 131 -12.23 -8.70 10.30
C LEU A 131 -10.80 -9.24 10.38
N ASP A 132 -10.68 -10.57 10.45
CA ASP A 132 -9.44 -11.33 10.53
C ASP A 132 -9.54 -12.63 9.67
N HIS A 133 -8.44 -13.36 9.52
CA HIS A 133 -8.39 -14.65 8.83
C HIS A 133 -9.48 -15.67 9.27
N PRO A 134 -9.82 -15.84 10.57
CA PRO A 134 -10.94 -16.71 10.97
C PRO A 134 -12.26 -16.38 10.28
N ASP A 135 -12.53 -15.11 9.96
CA ASP A 135 -13.81 -14.69 9.39
C ASP A 135 -14.11 -15.33 8.03
N PHE A 136 -13.07 -15.66 7.25
CA PHE A 136 -13.23 -16.38 5.98
C PHE A 136 -13.80 -17.79 6.14
N LEU A 137 -13.63 -18.41 7.32
CA LEU A 137 -14.26 -19.70 7.63
C LEU A 137 -15.55 -19.55 8.43
N ILE A 138 -15.65 -18.53 9.29
CA ILE A 138 -16.84 -18.24 10.10
C ILE A 138 -18.04 -17.92 9.21
N VAL A 139 -17.86 -17.07 8.19
CA VAL A 139 -18.96 -16.67 7.29
C VAL A 139 -19.58 -17.85 6.53
N ARG A 140 -18.84 -18.96 6.41
CA ARG A 140 -19.28 -20.17 5.73
C ARG A 140 -20.05 -21.13 6.63
N ALA A 141 -20.05 -20.93 7.95
CA ALA A 141 -20.70 -21.86 8.87
C ALA A 141 -22.19 -22.03 8.51
N PRO A 142 -22.72 -23.27 8.41
CA PRO A 142 -22.11 -24.53 8.85
C PRO A 142 -21.48 -25.38 7.71
N LYS A 143 -21.14 -24.81 6.55
CA LYS A 143 -20.56 -25.56 5.41
C LYS A 143 -19.22 -26.22 5.79
N PRO A 144 -18.89 -27.42 5.30
CA PRO A 144 -17.64 -28.09 5.66
C PRO A 144 -16.36 -27.28 5.42
N ALA A 145 -15.47 -27.29 6.41
CA ALA A 145 -14.16 -26.65 6.36
C ALA A 145 -13.07 -27.48 7.06
N LEU A 146 -11.91 -27.62 6.41
CA LEU A 146 -10.71 -28.26 6.98
C LEU A 146 -9.54 -27.26 6.95
N MET A 147 -9.00 -26.92 8.10
CA MET A 147 -7.72 -26.20 8.17
C MET A 147 -6.56 -27.20 8.06
N ILE A 148 -5.71 -27.06 7.04
CA ILE A 148 -4.54 -27.92 6.84
C ILE A 148 -3.29 -27.07 7.17
N THR A 149 -2.43 -27.55 8.08
CA THR A 149 -1.28 -26.77 8.56
C THR A 149 -0.04 -27.62 8.78
N THR A 150 1.12 -26.95 8.84
CA THR A 150 2.40 -27.52 9.27
C THR A 150 2.98 -26.67 10.41
N THR A 151 3.63 -27.28 11.39
CA THR A 151 4.04 -26.60 12.64
C THR A 151 5.21 -25.62 12.46
N ARG A 152 6.07 -25.82 11.46
CA ARG A 152 7.25 -24.99 11.16
C ARG A 152 7.06 -24.14 9.90
N ASP A 153 5.80 -23.87 9.54
CA ASP A 153 5.45 -22.95 8.45
C ASP A 153 5.91 -21.50 8.74
N MET A 154 5.97 -20.69 7.69
CA MET A 154 6.10 -19.24 7.80
C MET A 154 4.86 -18.57 8.42
N PHE A 155 3.68 -19.19 8.29
CA PHE A 155 2.48 -18.77 9.00
C PHE A 155 2.48 -19.32 10.43
N SER A 156 2.21 -18.45 11.41
CA SER A 156 2.34 -18.82 12.83
C SER A 156 1.37 -19.93 13.23
N ILE A 157 1.92 -21.06 13.69
CA ILE A 157 1.15 -22.17 14.26
C ILE A 157 0.34 -21.76 15.50
N GLN A 158 0.86 -20.81 16.30
CA GLN A 158 0.09 -20.25 17.41
C GLN A 158 -1.17 -19.54 16.91
N GLY A 159 -1.05 -18.76 15.82
CA GLY A 159 -2.21 -18.09 15.24
C GLY A 159 -3.19 -19.07 14.58
N VAL A 160 -2.69 -20.19 14.05
CA VAL A 160 -3.53 -21.29 13.55
C VAL A 160 -4.40 -21.87 14.69
N MET A 161 -3.81 -22.16 15.86
CA MET A 161 -4.55 -22.70 17.01
C MET A 161 -5.58 -21.71 17.55
N GLU A 162 -5.24 -20.41 17.61
CA GLU A 162 -6.18 -19.35 18.02
C GLU A 162 -7.36 -19.25 17.05
N THR A 163 -7.08 -19.32 15.75
CA THR A 163 -8.09 -19.30 14.68
C THR A 163 -8.99 -20.54 14.73
N GLU A 164 -8.43 -21.73 14.95
CA GLU A 164 -9.22 -22.95 15.14
C GLU A 164 -10.20 -22.81 16.31
N GLN A 165 -9.73 -22.30 17.44
CA GLN A 165 -10.57 -22.11 18.63
C GLN A 165 -11.72 -21.13 18.36
N GLU A 166 -11.48 -20.07 17.60
CA GLU A 166 -12.50 -19.08 17.25
C GLU A 166 -13.55 -19.66 16.29
N VAL A 167 -13.12 -20.27 15.19
CA VAL A 167 -14.01 -20.88 14.20
C VAL A 167 -14.84 -22.01 14.83
N SER A 168 -14.23 -22.85 15.68
CA SER A 168 -14.91 -23.96 16.35
C SER A 168 -16.10 -23.51 17.21
N LYS A 169 -16.02 -22.33 17.84
CA LYS A 169 -17.13 -21.80 18.65
C LYS A 169 -18.37 -21.56 17.78
N ILE A 170 -18.18 -21.03 16.57
CA ILE A 170 -19.28 -20.77 15.64
C ILE A 170 -19.89 -22.07 15.13
N TYR A 171 -19.07 -23.06 14.75
CA TYR A 171 -19.58 -24.36 14.31
C TYR A 171 -20.33 -25.10 15.43
N ASN A 172 -19.87 -24.97 16.67
CA ASN A 172 -20.58 -25.49 17.84
C ASN A 172 -21.94 -24.84 18.05
N VAL A 173 -22.03 -23.50 17.99
CA VAL A 173 -23.31 -22.78 18.09
C VAL A 173 -24.25 -23.13 16.94
N SER A 174 -23.71 -23.39 15.74
CA SER A 174 -24.52 -23.83 14.59
C SER A 174 -25.00 -25.28 14.67
N GLY A 175 -24.61 -26.04 15.70
CA GLY A 175 -24.96 -27.45 15.87
C GLY A 175 -24.31 -28.40 14.86
N LYS A 176 -23.18 -27.97 14.25
CA LYS A 176 -22.47 -28.66 13.16
C LYS A 176 -20.98 -28.78 13.43
N VAL A 177 -20.63 -29.17 14.65
CA VAL A 177 -19.23 -29.33 15.12
C VAL A 177 -18.42 -30.21 14.17
N GLU A 178 -19.04 -31.27 13.64
CA GLU A 178 -18.43 -32.26 12.75
C GLU A 178 -18.05 -31.73 11.35
N ASN A 179 -18.48 -30.51 11.02
CA ASN A 179 -18.20 -29.87 9.74
C ASN A 179 -16.95 -28.99 9.77
N PHE A 180 -16.36 -28.73 10.95
CA PHE A 180 -15.08 -28.04 11.05
C PHE A 180 -14.03 -28.94 11.71
N SER A 181 -12.83 -28.97 11.14
CA SER A 181 -11.70 -29.68 11.73
C SER A 181 -10.38 -29.07 11.28
N ARG A 182 -9.30 -29.46 11.96
CA ARG A 182 -7.93 -29.13 11.58
C ARG A 182 -7.09 -30.39 11.47
N THR A 183 -6.20 -30.44 10.48
CA THR A 183 -5.11 -31.40 10.41
C THR A 183 -3.77 -30.67 10.49
N GLU A 184 -2.80 -31.31 11.13
CA GLU A 184 -1.47 -30.75 11.41
C GLU A 184 -0.42 -31.82 11.16
N ASP A 185 0.73 -31.41 10.61
CA ASP A 185 1.93 -32.24 10.55
C ASP A 185 3.19 -31.44 10.93
N ASP A 186 4.25 -32.13 11.38
CA ASP A 186 5.50 -31.47 11.76
C ASP A 186 6.46 -31.29 10.58
N ASP A 187 6.21 -30.26 9.78
CA ASP A 187 7.05 -29.90 8.64
C ASP A 187 7.17 -28.38 8.50
N VAL A 188 8.06 -27.95 7.60
CA VAL A 188 8.08 -26.59 7.06
C VAL A 188 6.90 -26.39 6.10
N HIS A 189 6.88 -25.26 5.39
CA HIS A 189 5.86 -24.94 4.40
C HIS A 189 5.75 -25.99 3.26
N ALA A 190 4.91 -27.01 3.47
CA ALA A 190 4.81 -28.20 2.62
C ALA A 190 3.42 -28.85 2.67
N SER A 191 3.06 -29.55 1.59
CA SER A 191 1.90 -30.46 1.57
C SER A 191 2.40 -31.85 1.92
N THR A 192 2.41 -32.22 3.20
CA THR A 192 2.94 -33.54 3.63
C THR A 192 2.00 -34.67 3.21
N LYS A 193 2.49 -35.92 3.23
CA LYS A 193 1.65 -37.09 2.95
C LYS A 193 0.43 -37.13 3.88
N LYS A 194 0.63 -36.94 5.18
CA LYS A 194 -0.45 -36.89 6.17
C LYS A 194 -1.50 -35.82 5.84
N ASN A 195 -1.05 -34.62 5.47
CA ASN A 195 -1.94 -33.52 5.11
C ASN A 195 -2.74 -33.81 3.83
N ARG A 196 -2.10 -34.38 2.80
CA ARG A 196 -2.78 -34.81 1.57
C ARG A 196 -3.82 -35.89 1.84
N GLU A 197 -3.48 -36.92 2.62
CA GLU A 197 -4.42 -38.00 2.97
C GLU A 197 -5.62 -37.50 3.79
N ALA A 198 -5.39 -36.56 4.73
CA ALA A 198 -6.45 -35.91 5.47
C ALA A 198 -7.38 -35.07 4.56
N MET A 199 -6.80 -34.33 3.60
CA MET A 199 -7.55 -33.60 2.58
C MET A 199 -8.40 -34.53 1.71
N TYR A 200 -7.83 -35.65 1.27
CA TYR A 200 -8.56 -36.66 0.48
C TYR A 200 -9.74 -37.23 1.26
N ALA A 201 -9.51 -37.64 2.51
CA ALA A 201 -10.56 -38.16 3.40
C ALA A 201 -11.67 -37.12 3.64
N PHE A 202 -11.32 -35.85 3.82
CA PHE A 202 -12.26 -34.75 4.02
C PHE A 202 -13.18 -34.57 2.80
N PHE A 203 -12.63 -34.48 1.59
CA PHE A 203 -13.45 -34.35 0.38
C PHE A 203 -14.23 -35.62 0.05
N GLN A 204 -13.70 -36.81 0.35
CA GLN A 204 -14.46 -38.06 0.24
C GLN A 204 -15.70 -38.05 1.13
N LYS A 205 -15.55 -37.64 2.39
CA LYS A 205 -16.67 -37.52 3.33
C LYS A 205 -17.70 -36.47 2.89
N HIS A 206 -17.25 -35.25 2.57
CA HIS A 206 -18.16 -34.11 2.40
C HIS A 206 -18.68 -33.92 0.96
N LEU A 207 -18.02 -34.52 -0.03
CA LEU A 207 -18.49 -34.52 -1.43
C LEU A 207 -18.91 -35.92 -1.89
N SER A 208 -19.03 -36.88 -0.96
CA SER A 208 -19.40 -38.27 -1.26
C SER A 208 -18.55 -38.89 -2.38
N ASN A 209 -17.25 -38.57 -2.41
CA ASN A 209 -16.34 -39.17 -3.40
C ASN A 209 -15.95 -40.58 -2.92
N PRO A 210 -16.05 -41.61 -3.79
CA PRO A 210 -15.61 -42.95 -3.44
C PRO A 210 -14.07 -43.05 -3.47
N GLY A 211 -13.52 -44.08 -2.82
CA GLY A 211 -12.11 -44.45 -2.96
C GLY A 211 -11.38 -44.60 -1.63
N ASN A 212 -10.06 -44.77 -1.73
CA ASN A 212 -9.13 -44.82 -0.61
C ASN A 212 -8.49 -43.43 -0.45
N PRO A 213 -8.40 -42.84 0.76
CA PRO A 213 -7.71 -41.58 0.97
C PRO A 213 -6.18 -41.72 1.05
N ALA A 214 -5.61 -42.91 0.88
CA ALA A 214 -4.16 -43.09 0.85
C ALA A 214 -3.53 -42.32 -0.32
N ASP A 215 -2.41 -41.66 -0.05
CA ASP A 215 -1.67 -40.94 -1.07
C ASP A 215 -0.89 -41.94 -1.95
N GLU A 216 -1.01 -41.75 -3.26
CA GLU A 216 -0.42 -42.61 -4.27
C GLU A 216 0.71 -41.87 -5.00
N GLU A 217 1.76 -42.60 -5.37
CA GLU A 217 2.77 -42.05 -6.27
C GLU A 217 2.17 -41.88 -7.67
N ILE A 218 2.14 -40.62 -8.13
CA ILE A 218 1.72 -40.27 -9.48
C ILE A 218 2.89 -39.70 -10.25
N GLN A 219 2.85 -39.86 -11.57
CA GLN A 219 3.72 -39.12 -12.47
C GLN A 219 3.06 -37.77 -12.79
N PRO A 220 3.64 -36.62 -12.37
CA PRO A 220 3.09 -35.31 -12.71
C PRO A 220 3.15 -35.08 -14.22
N LEU A 221 2.17 -34.35 -14.74
CA LEU A 221 2.23 -33.83 -16.11
C LEU A 221 3.45 -32.92 -16.26
N THR A 222 4.10 -33.03 -17.42
CA THR A 222 5.18 -32.12 -17.80
C THR A 222 4.63 -30.71 -18.08
N ARG A 223 5.53 -29.72 -18.06
CA ARG A 223 5.15 -28.33 -18.38
C ARG A 223 4.54 -28.19 -19.79
N GLU A 224 5.04 -28.95 -20.76
CA GLU A 224 4.50 -28.92 -22.12
C GLU A 224 3.13 -29.59 -22.22
N GLU A 225 2.84 -30.61 -21.42
CA GLU A 225 1.51 -31.22 -21.35
C GLU A 225 0.48 -30.30 -20.66
N LEU A 226 0.93 -29.48 -19.71
CA LEU A 226 0.09 -28.48 -19.03
C LEU A 226 -0.14 -27.22 -19.86
N LYS A 227 0.66 -27.00 -20.91
CA LYS A 227 0.60 -25.80 -21.74
C LYS A 227 -0.65 -25.81 -22.61
N VAL A 228 -1.47 -24.78 -22.46
CA VAL A 228 -2.71 -24.59 -23.23
C VAL A 228 -2.50 -23.64 -24.40
N THR A 229 -1.75 -22.56 -24.20
CA THR A 229 -1.57 -21.52 -25.24
C THR A 229 -0.36 -21.79 -26.12
N GLN A 230 -0.40 -21.33 -27.38
CA GLN A 230 0.67 -21.61 -28.36
C GLN A 230 2.04 -21.12 -27.89
N THR A 231 2.10 -19.92 -27.31
CA THR A 231 3.34 -19.29 -26.84
C THR A 231 3.69 -19.64 -25.39
N GLY A 232 2.78 -20.29 -24.67
CA GLY A 232 2.93 -20.52 -23.24
C GLY A 232 2.54 -19.30 -22.39
N GLN A 233 1.88 -18.30 -22.99
CA GLN A 233 1.38 -17.10 -22.34
C GLN A 233 0.11 -16.55 -23.00
N ILE A 234 -0.90 -16.24 -22.20
CA ILE A 234 -2.16 -15.61 -22.63
C ILE A 234 -1.90 -14.23 -23.27
N SER A 235 -0.98 -13.44 -22.72
CA SER A 235 -0.70 -12.07 -23.18
C SER A 235 -0.22 -12.03 -24.64
N THR A 236 0.49 -13.06 -25.10
CA THR A 236 1.01 -13.13 -26.47
C THR A 236 0.20 -14.06 -27.38
N SER A 237 -0.53 -15.03 -26.83
CA SER A 237 -1.39 -15.93 -27.61
C SER A 237 -2.78 -15.36 -27.89
N LEU A 238 -3.37 -14.63 -26.93
CA LEU A 238 -4.79 -14.21 -26.97
C LEU A 238 -5.00 -12.71 -26.80
N ALA A 239 -3.94 -11.92 -26.58
CA ALA A 239 -4.02 -10.50 -26.25
C ALA A 239 -4.98 -10.22 -25.07
N GLY A 240 -4.96 -11.09 -24.06
CA GLY A 240 -5.81 -10.97 -22.87
C GLY A 240 -5.47 -9.73 -22.05
N GLU A 241 -6.49 -9.21 -21.36
CA GLU A 241 -6.34 -8.12 -20.40
C GLU A 241 -5.56 -8.58 -19.16
N THR A 242 -4.82 -7.67 -18.55
CA THR A 242 -4.08 -7.87 -17.30
C THR A 242 -4.78 -7.14 -16.14
N VAL A 243 -4.40 -7.42 -14.89
CA VAL A 243 -4.89 -6.63 -13.76
C VAL A 243 -4.56 -5.16 -13.95
N PHE A 244 -3.35 -4.84 -14.44
CA PHE A 244 -3.01 -3.47 -14.80
C PHE A 244 -4.01 -2.86 -15.81
N SER A 245 -4.30 -3.54 -16.92
CA SER A 245 -5.16 -2.94 -17.97
C SER A 245 -6.62 -2.80 -17.51
N LEU A 246 -7.12 -3.74 -16.70
CA LEU A 246 -8.44 -3.65 -16.07
C LEU A 246 -8.49 -2.53 -15.03
N ASN A 247 -7.48 -2.42 -14.17
CA ASN A 247 -7.39 -1.38 -13.15
C ASN A 247 -7.27 0.02 -13.78
N ARG A 248 -6.50 0.14 -14.88
CA ARG A 248 -6.38 1.38 -15.63
C ARG A 248 -7.74 1.87 -16.15
N LYS A 249 -8.60 0.97 -16.66
CA LYS A 249 -9.96 1.35 -17.09
C LYS A 249 -10.80 1.88 -15.94
N GLU A 250 -10.73 1.24 -14.77
CA GLU A 250 -11.41 1.75 -13.57
C GLU A 250 -10.85 3.13 -13.16
N ALA A 251 -9.54 3.33 -13.24
CA ALA A 251 -8.91 4.61 -12.98
C ALA A 251 -9.35 5.71 -13.96
N GLU A 252 -9.52 5.38 -15.25
CA GLU A 252 -10.05 6.32 -16.26
C GLU A 252 -11.45 6.80 -15.88
N ASP A 253 -12.30 5.93 -15.33
CA ASP A 253 -13.63 6.31 -14.87
C ASP A 253 -13.57 7.18 -13.60
N ARG A 254 -12.71 6.84 -12.63
CA ARG A 254 -12.46 7.70 -11.45
C ARG A 254 -11.96 9.08 -11.84
N VAL A 255 -11.06 9.18 -12.80
CA VAL A 255 -10.54 10.46 -13.29
C VAL A 255 -11.63 11.28 -13.96
N LYS A 256 -12.55 10.66 -14.73
CA LYS A 256 -13.72 11.36 -15.27
C LYS A 256 -14.62 11.90 -14.17
N GLU A 257 -14.90 11.09 -13.14
CA GLU A 257 -15.68 11.51 -11.97
C GLU A 257 -15.03 12.72 -11.27
N LEU A 258 -13.72 12.66 -11.01
CA LEU A 258 -12.97 13.78 -10.42
C LEU A 258 -13.00 15.04 -11.32
N ASN A 259 -12.87 14.88 -12.64
CA ASN A 259 -12.95 15.99 -13.59
C ASN A 259 -14.32 16.68 -13.58
N GLU A 260 -15.41 15.93 -13.39
CA GLU A 260 -16.74 16.52 -13.22
C GLU A 260 -16.84 17.29 -11.89
N LEU A 261 -16.33 16.73 -10.79
CA LEU A 261 -16.33 17.40 -9.49
C LEU A 261 -15.49 18.70 -9.49
N ARG A 262 -14.35 18.70 -10.19
CA ARG A 262 -13.46 19.87 -10.35
C ARG A 262 -14.16 21.09 -10.96
N LYS A 263 -15.23 20.90 -11.75
CA LYS A 263 -16.02 22.01 -12.33
C LYS A 263 -16.65 22.91 -11.26
N ASN A 264 -16.90 22.38 -10.06
CA ASN A 264 -17.36 23.16 -8.90
C ASN A 264 -16.30 23.19 -7.79
N SER A 265 -15.15 23.81 -8.08
CA SER A 265 -14.00 23.87 -7.16
C SER A 265 -14.30 24.49 -5.80
N ALA A 266 -15.33 25.35 -5.70
CA ALA A 266 -15.72 25.97 -4.44
C ALA A 266 -16.26 24.95 -3.41
N VAL A 267 -16.91 23.88 -3.89
CA VAL A 267 -17.41 22.77 -3.07
C VAL A 267 -16.38 21.65 -3.00
N PHE A 268 -15.79 21.30 -4.14
CA PHE A 268 -14.90 20.15 -4.24
C PHE A 268 -13.60 20.30 -3.43
N LEU A 269 -12.94 21.46 -3.42
CA LEU A 269 -11.65 21.61 -2.71
C LEU A 269 -11.78 21.45 -1.17
N PRO A 270 -12.82 22.00 -0.50
CA PRO A 270 -13.10 21.64 0.89
C PRO A 270 -13.33 20.13 1.12
N GLU A 271 -14.04 19.45 0.22
CA GLU A 271 -14.26 18.00 0.30
C GLU A 271 -12.95 17.23 0.13
N VAL A 272 -12.07 17.66 -0.77
CA VAL A 272 -10.71 17.09 -0.93
C VAL A 272 -9.94 17.10 0.38
N ILE A 273 -10.00 18.19 1.16
CA ILE A 273 -9.32 18.27 2.47
C ILE A 273 -9.95 17.27 3.46
N SER A 274 -11.27 17.18 3.53
CA SER A 274 -11.97 16.24 4.41
C SER A 274 -11.67 14.78 4.03
N ASN A 275 -11.80 14.46 2.74
CA ASN A 275 -11.61 13.12 2.21
C ASN A 275 -10.14 12.68 2.31
N SER A 276 -9.18 13.57 2.09
CA SER A 276 -7.76 13.26 2.28
C SER A 276 -7.41 13.01 3.75
N LYS A 277 -8.01 13.72 4.72
CA LYS A 277 -7.88 13.36 6.15
C LYS A 277 -8.43 11.96 6.43
N GLN A 278 -9.62 11.66 5.92
CA GLN A 278 -10.28 10.37 6.14
C GLN A 278 -9.51 9.20 5.49
N LEU A 279 -9.21 9.28 4.20
CA LEU A 279 -8.60 8.19 3.44
C LEU A 279 -7.13 7.95 3.81
N SER A 280 -6.38 9.01 4.14
CA SER A 280 -5.00 8.84 4.66
C SER A 280 -4.97 8.27 6.07
N GLY A 281 -6.11 8.22 6.76
CA GLY A 281 -6.21 7.90 8.18
C GLY A 281 -5.45 8.91 9.05
N TYR A 282 -5.34 10.16 8.63
CA TYR A 282 -4.66 11.21 9.40
C TYR A 282 -5.27 11.35 10.80
N ARG A 283 -4.41 11.58 11.81
CA ARG A 283 -4.82 11.88 13.18
C ARG A 283 -4.22 13.21 13.63
N GLU A 284 -5.09 14.10 14.08
CA GLU A 284 -4.69 15.41 14.56
C GLU A 284 -3.79 15.29 15.81
N PRO A 285 -2.62 15.95 15.84
CA PRO A 285 -1.79 16.00 17.03
C PRO A 285 -2.50 16.63 18.24
N SER A 286 -2.81 15.84 19.26
CA SER A 286 -3.53 16.29 20.46
C SER A 286 -2.66 17.02 21.50
N SER A 287 -1.34 16.79 21.48
CA SER A 287 -0.38 17.36 22.43
C SER A 287 0.98 17.58 21.77
N THR A 288 1.77 18.49 22.36
CA THR A 288 3.17 18.72 21.99
C THR A 288 4.02 18.22 23.15
N ASP A 289 4.70 17.09 22.96
CA ASP A 289 5.66 16.56 23.93
C ASP A 289 6.90 17.45 24.01
N GLU A 290 7.65 17.36 25.12
CA GLU A 290 8.91 18.10 25.24
C GLU A 290 10.01 17.46 24.37
N PRO A 291 10.71 18.23 23.53
CA PRO A 291 11.82 17.71 22.75
C PRO A 291 13.04 17.46 23.66
N VAL A 292 13.77 16.38 23.38
CA VAL A 292 15.00 16.04 24.08
C VAL A 292 16.19 16.58 23.30
N PHE A 293 16.92 17.51 23.90
CA PHE A 293 18.18 18.03 23.34
C PHE A 293 19.32 17.02 23.53
N THR A 294 20.05 16.72 22.47
CA THR A 294 21.11 15.70 22.48
C THR A 294 22.49 16.24 22.12
N GLY A 295 22.58 17.51 21.70
CA GLY A 295 23.86 18.17 21.44
C GLY A 295 23.77 19.30 20.44
N ARG A 296 24.88 20.04 20.28
CA ARG A 296 24.99 21.18 19.38
C ARG A 296 26.33 21.19 18.65
N ILE A 297 26.31 21.60 17.40
CA ILE A 297 27.48 21.84 16.55
C ILE A 297 27.49 23.31 16.16
N GLN A 298 28.59 24.01 16.40
CA GLN A 298 28.76 25.40 15.96
C GLN A 298 29.42 25.43 14.58
N ARG A 299 28.89 26.25 13.66
CA ARG A 299 29.45 26.44 12.30
C ARG A 299 29.38 27.90 11.91
N GLY A 300 30.51 28.62 11.97
CA GLY A 300 30.59 30.01 11.52
C GLY A 300 29.44 30.88 12.04
N ASN A 301 28.55 31.28 11.12
CA ASN A 301 27.39 32.15 11.34
C ASN A 301 26.09 31.43 11.74
N TYR A 302 26.12 30.13 12.04
CA TYR A 302 24.96 29.37 12.53
C TYR A 302 25.34 28.23 13.49
N ALA A 303 24.34 27.63 14.13
CA ALA A 303 24.48 26.44 14.94
C ALA A 303 23.49 25.35 14.50
N ILE A 304 23.87 24.09 14.68
CA ILE A 304 23.00 22.94 14.48
C ILE A 304 22.72 22.35 15.86
N GLU A 305 21.47 22.41 16.30
CA GLU A 305 21.01 21.76 17.53
C GLU A 305 20.35 20.42 17.16
N LYS A 306 20.62 19.38 17.95
CA LYS A 306 20.12 18.02 17.70
C LYS A 306 19.04 17.67 18.71
N TYR A 307 17.91 17.19 18.23
CA TYR A 307 16.76 16.86 19.06
C TYR A 307 16.08 15.56 18.62
N PHE A 308 15.24 15.03 19.50
CA PHE A 308 14.13 14.17 19.11
C PHE A 308 12.88 14.50 19.93
N ILE A 309 11.71 14.21 19.38
CA ILE A 309 10.41 14.34 20.06
C ILE A 309 9.61 13.05 19.88
N LYS A 310 8.64 12.77 20.74
CA LYS A 310 7.73 11.62 20.58
C LYS A 310 6.84 11.79 19.33
N GLY A 311 6.66 10.73 18.56
CA GLY A 311 5.71 10.67 17.44
C GLY A 311 4.28 10.32 17.88
N GLU A 312 3.42 9.92 16.95
CA GLU A 312 2.05 9.49 17.31
C GLU A 312 2.02 8.24 18.21
N GLY A 313 2.95 7.31 18.00
CA GLY A 313 3.01 6.03 18.70
C GLY A 313 4.26 5.88 19.57
N ASP A 314 4.69 4.63 19.76
CA ASP A 314 5.89 4.28 20.53
C ASP A 314 7.16 4.40 19.67
N TYR A 315 7.34 5.57 19.05
CA TYR A 315 8.53 5.93 18.30
C TYR A 315 8.86 7.42 18.48
N ILE A 316 10.05 7.82 18.05
CA ILE A 316 10.54 9.20 18.10
C ILE A 316 10.68 9.79 16.70
N ILE A 317 10.74 11.11 16.63
CA ILE A 317 11.05 11.89 15.42
C ILE A 317 12.36 12.63 15.70
N PRO A 318 13.51 12.12 15.24
CA PRO A 318 14.78 12.83 15.32
C PRO A 318 14.77 14.04 14.37
N TYR A 319 15.26 15.19 14.82
CA TYR A 319 15.38 16.38 13.98
C TYR A 319 16.63 17.20 14.30
N LEU A 320 17.09 17.96 13.29
CA LEU A 320 18.14 18.96 13.38
C LEU A 320 17.52 20.34 13.25
N LEU A 321 17.87 21.25 14.16
CA LEU A 321 17.47 22.65 14.12
C LEU A 321 18.68 23.53 13.80
N PHE A 322 18.72 24.03 12.57
CA PHE A 322 19.75 24.93 12.08
C PHE A 322 19.35 26.38 12.39
N LYS A 323 20.10 27.01 13.27
CA LYS A 323 19.81 28.36 13.81
C LYS A 323 20.89 29.34 13.36
N PRO A 324 20.57 30.28 12.46
CA PRO A 324 21.48 31.37 12.15
C PRO A 324 21.70 32.25 13.39
N VAL A 325 22.87 32.90 13.48
CA VAL A 325 23.20 33.81 14.60
C VAL A 325 22.23 34.98 14.68
N LYS A 326 21.68 35.41 13.54
CA LYS A 326 20.64 36.44 13.45
C LYS A 326 19.39 35.83 12.80
N PRO A 327 18.54 35.13 13.56
CA PRO A 327 17.33 34.51 13.01
C PRO A 327 16.31 35.56 12.61
N GLY A 328 15.76 35.41 11.40
CA GLY A 328 14.53 36.08 10.99
C GLY A 328 13.29 35.42 11.60
N LYS A 329 12.10 35.83 11.13
CA LYS A 329 10.83 35.19 11.50
C LYS A 329 10.56 33.89 10.73
N ASN A 330 11.24 33.68 9.61
CA ASN A 330 11.01 32.56 8.72
C ASN A 330 11.61 31.27 9.29
N VAL A 331 10.76 30.26 9.44
CA VAL A 331 11.16 28.91 9.86
C VAL A 331 10.74 27.93 8.76
N MET A 332 11.67 27.09 8.33
CA MET A 332 11.44 26.09 7.30
C MET A 332 11.43 24.69 7.89
N ILE A 333 10.38 23.92 7.64
CA ILE A 333 10.40 22.46 7.84
C ILE A 333 10.94 21.84 6.56
N TYR A 334 12.06 21.11 6.65
CA TYR A 334 12.76 20.52 5.52
C TYR A 334 12.63 19.00 5.54
N LEU A 335 12.02 18.44 4.50
CA LEU A 335 11.75 17.01 4.36
C LEU A 335 12.47 16.44 3.13
N HIS A 336 13.25 15.38 3.35
CA HIS A 336 13.99 14.68 2.30
C HIS A 336 13.83 13.15 2.45
N PRO A 337 13.66 12.38 1.36
CA PRO A 337 13.52 10.92 1.43
C PRO A 337 14.70 10.23 2.11
N SER A 338 15.93 10.69 1.86
CA SER A 338 17.16 10.23 2.54
C SER A 338 17.32 10.76 3.97
N GLY A 339 16.35 11.48 4.51
CA GLY A 339 16.36 12.02 5.87
C GLY A 339 17.09 13.34 6.05
N LYS A 340 17.09 13.84 7.28
CA LYS A 340 17.61 15.13 7.74
C LYS A 340 19.10 15.36 7.49
N SER A 341 19.86 14.30 7.20
CA SER A 341 21.30 14.39 6.93
C SER A 341 21.64 14.68 5.47
N ALA A 342 20.70 14.50 4.54
CA ALA A 342 20.95 14.54 3.09
C ALA A 342 21.66 15.82 2.64
N GLU A 343 21.17 16.98 3.11
CA GLU A 343 21.67 18.31 2.72
C GLU A 343 22.25 19.09 3.90
N ALA A 344 22.66 18.39 4.97
CA ALA A 344 23.14 18.99 6.22
C ALA A 344 24.64 19.36 6.21
N SER A 345 25.38 18.92 5.20
CA SER A 345 26.82 19.20 5.05
C SER A 345 27.08 20.65 4.61
N PRO A 346 28.27 21.22 4.91
CA PRO A 346 28.65 22.53 4.38
C PRO A 346 28.54 22.57 2.85
N GLY A 347 28.03 23.65 2.29
CA GLY A 347 27.70 23.81 0.87
C GLY A 347 26.37 23.20 0.43
N GLY A 348 25.72 22.39 1.28
CA GLY A 348 24.42 21.78 1.02
C GLY A 348 23.27 22.77 0.97
N GLU A 349 22.11 22.31 0.50
CA GLU A 349 20.92 23.14 0.32
C GLU A 349 20.45 23.82 1.61
N ILE A 350 20.47 23.10 2.74
CA ILE A 350 20.05 23.65 4.05
C ILE A 350 20.93 24.84 4.46
N GLU A 351 22.24 24.77 4.22
CA GLU A 351 23.14 25.86 4.57
C GLU A 351 22.84 27.14 3.75
N ARG A 352 22.40 27.00 2.50
CA ARG A 352 22.00 28.16 1.68
C ARG A 352 20.82 28.91 2.30
N PHE A 353 19.83 28.20 2.84
CA PHE A 353 18.68 28.82 3.51
C PHE A 353 19.08 29.46 4.83
N VAL A 354 19.91 28.78 5.62
CA VAL A 354 20.38 29.28 6.91
C VAL A 354 21.22 30.56 6.75
N ASN A 355 22.03 30.64 5.70
CA ASN A 355 22.80 31.84 5.36
C ASN A 355 21.94 33.05 4.99
N GLN A 356 20.68 32.84 4.60
CA GLN A 356 19.70 33.90 4.36
C GLN A 356 18.93 34.30 5.63
N GLY A 357 19.27 33.74 6.79
CA GLY A 357 18.62 34.04 8.07
C GLY A 357 17.39 33.19 8.37
N ILE A 358 17.10 32.17 7.56
CA ILE A 358 16.00 31.23 7.76
C ILE A 358 16.42 30.18 8.80
N THR A 359 15.59 29.95 9.81
CA THR A 359 15.79 28.80 10.71
C THR A 359 15.27 27.54 10.04
N VAL A 360 16.06 26.47 9.96
CA VAL A 360 15.64 25.23 9.28
C VAL A 360 15.52 24.08 10.27
N LEU A 361 14.35 23.43 10.30
CA LEU A 361 14.09 22.19 11.02
C LEU A 361 14.05 21.04 10.02
N ALA A 362 15.08 20.21 9.99
CA ALA A 362 15.15 19.02 9.14
C ALA A 362 14.87 17.76 9.99
N ALA A 363 13.90 16.94 9.60
CA ALA A 363 13.43 15.81 10.40
C ALA A 363 13.53 14.47 9.68
N ASP A 364 13.77 13.40 10.45
CA ASP A 364 13.62 12.02 10.03
C ASP A 364 12.23 11.55 10.47
N LEU A 365 11.31 11.48 9.51
CA LEU A 365 9.98 10.90 9.73
C LEU A 365 10.06 9.38 9.64
N ILE A 366 9.04 8.66 10.11
CA ILE A 366 9.02 7.20 10.00
C ILE A 366 9.29 6.75 8.56
N GLY A 367 10.25 5.85 8.37
CA GLY A 367 10.68 5.40 7.04
C GLY A 367 11.77 6.23 6.36
N THR A 368 12.23 7.35 6.94
CA THR A 368 13.34 8.15 6.40
C THR A 368 14.51 8.30 7.39
N GLY A 369 15.72 8.51 6.86
CA GLY A 369 16.94 8.73 7.66
C GLY A 369 17.16 7.71 8.79
N GLU A 370 17.36 8.19 10.02
CA GLU A 370 17.53 7.34 11.22
C GLU A 370 16.30 6.47 11.55
N MET A 371 15.13 6.82 11.01
CA MET A 371 13.86 6.13 11.23
C MET A 371 13.49 5.17 10.10
N GLY A 372 14.37 4.95 9.12
CA GLY A 372 14.08 4.16 7.92
C GLY A 372 15.26 3.37 7.35
N PRO A 373 15.01 2.51 6.34
CA PRO A 373 13.69 2.11 5.83
C PRO A 373 13.01 1.03 6.71
N GLY A 374 13.62 0.68 7.86
CA GLY A 374 13.16 -0.41 8.72
C GLY A 374 13.67 -1.79 8.28
N ALA A 375 13.32 -2.84 9.04
CA ALA A 375 13.78 -4.21 8.80
C ALA A 375 12.82 -5.05 7.95
N LEU A 376 11.55 -4.64 7.84
CA LEU A 376 10.53 -5.39 7.10
C LEU A 376 10.72 -5.23 5.59
N LYS A 377 11.30 -6.24 4.95
CA LYS A 377 11.34 -6.35 3.49
C LYS A 377 10.13 -7.09 2.96
N GLY A 378 9.87 -8.29 3.50
CA GLY A 378 8.78 -9.15 3.03
C GLY A 378 9.00 -9.69 1.63
N ASP A 379 7.93 -10.23 1.04
CA ASP A 379 7.86 -10.83 -0.29
C ASP A 379 7.44 -9.85 -1.40
N ALA A 380 7.07 -8.61 -1.03
CA ALA A 380 6.70 -7.49 -1.89
C ALA A 380 7.70 -6.32 -1.71
N TYR A 381 8.99 -6.64 -1.87
CA TYR A 381 10.09 -5.68 -1.76
C TYR A 381 10.67 -5.30 -3.13
N PHE A 382 10.70 -4.00 -3.42
CA PHE A 382 11.18 -3.41 -4.68
C PHE A 382 12.26 -2.36 -4.42
N ASP A 383 13.53 -2.79 -4.49
CA ASP A 383 14.72 -1.91 -4.52
C ASP A 383 14.70 -0.72 -3.55
N GLY A 384 14.40 -0.99 -2.28
CA GLY A 384 14.30 0.04 -1.24
C GLY A 384 12.88 0.27 -0.72
N ALA A 385 11.87 -0.05 -1.53
CA ALA A 385 10.46 0.11 -1.19
C ALA A 385 9.85 -1.19 -0.65
N SER A 386 9.44 -1.18 0.62
CA SER A 386 8.70 -2.28 1.25
C SER A 386 7.20 -2.08 1.08
N HIS A 387 6.61 -2.68 0.04
CA HIS A 387 5.14 -2.62 -0.12
C HIS A 387 4.44 -3.39 1.00
N ASN A 388 5.09 -4.38 1.62
CA ASN A 388 4.59 -5.05 2.83
C ASN A 388 4.32 -4.06 3.98
N LEU A 389 5.23 -3.09 4.20
CA LEU A 389 5.02 -2.03 5.19
C LEU A 389 3.85 -1.12 4.80
N TRP A 390 3.72 -0.82 3.51
CA TRP A 390 2.58 -0.05 3.01
C TRP A 390 1.26 -0.79 3.22
N TYR A 391 1.17 -2.09 2.87
CA TYR A 391 0.01 -2.93 3.15
C TYR A 391 -0.37 -2.95 4.62
N ALA A 392 0.61 -2.95 5.54
CA ALA A 392 0.34 -2.89 6.99
C ALA A 392 -0.49 -1.66 7.35
N SER A 393 -0.22 -0.51 6.72
CA SER A 393 -0.99 0.71 6.91
C SER A 393 -2.41 0.59 6.34
N ILE A 394 -2.58 -0.05 5.18
CA ILE A 394 -3.89 -0.28 4.55
C ILE A 394 -4.79 -1.14 5.44
N LEU A 395 -4.26 -2.23 5.99
CA LEU A 395 -5.04 -3.15 6.83
C LEU A 395 -5.73 -2.42 7.99
N ILE A 396 -5.05 -1.45 8.59
CA ILE A 396 -5.52 -0.67 9.74
C ILE A 396 -6.23 0.65 9.36
N GLY A 397 -6.54 0.86 8.08
CA GLY A 397 -7.26 2.05 7.61
C GLY A 397 -6.43 3.33 7.69
N ARG A 398 -5.13 3.23 7.45
CA ARG A 398 -4.17 4.33 7.49
C ARG A 398 -3.34 4.35 6.21
N SER A 399 -2.49 5.36 6.09
CA SER A 399 -1.40 5.43 5.13
C SER A 399 -0.13 5.91 5.83
N ILE A 400 1.04 5.54 5.32
CA ILE A 400 2.32 6.08 5.81
C ILE A 400 2.32 7.61 5.67
N THR A 401 1.82 8.14 4.54
CA THR A 401 1.65 9.58 4.29
C THR A 401 0.79 10.27 5.36
N GLY A 402 -0.32 9.67 5.79
CA GLY A 402 -1.18 10.23 6.83
C GLY A 402 -0.54 10.27 8.22
N ILE A 403 0.27 9.26 8.55
CA ILE A 403 1.07 9.23 9.79
C ILE A 403 2.14 10.33 9.72
N GLN A 404 2.92 10.38 8.64
CA GLN A 404 3.97 11.37 8.44
C GLN A 404 3.43 12.81 8.40
N ALA A 405 2.24 13.05 7.83
CA ALA A 405 1.60 14.36 7.84
C ALA A 405 1.22 14.79 9.28
N GLY A 406 0.77 13.85 10.12
CA GLY A 406 0.57 14.07 11.55
C GLY A 406 1.87 14.48 12.27
N ASP A 407 2.97 13.79 11.97
CA ASP A 407 4.28 14.09 12.54
C ASP A 407 4.82 15.46 12.09
N VAL A 408 4.62 15.84 10.83
CA VAL A 408 4.93 17.20 10.36
C VAL A 408 4.15 18.24 11.19
N LEU A 409 2.87 18.00 11.46
CA LEU A 409 2.06 18.92 12.25
C LEU A 409 2.42 18.94 13.74
N ARG A 410 3.02 17.87 14.28
CA ARG A 410 3.66 17.91 15.62
C ARG A 410 4.83 18.89 15.64
N LEU A 411 5.68 18.86 14.62
CA LEU A 411 6.81 19.78 14.49
C LEU A 411 6.35 21.23 14.26
N VAL A 412 5.26 21.44 13.50
CA VAL A 412 4.60 22.75 13.37
C VAL A 412 4.14 23.27 14.73
N ASN A 413 3.45 22.45 15.52
CA ASN A 413 2.99 22.84 16.85
C ASN A 413 4.15 23.19 17.79
N LEU A 414 5.25 22.44 17.71
CA LEU A 414 6.48 22.74 18.44
C LEU A 414 7.08 24.08 18.04
N ILE A 415 7.21 24.36 16.72
CA ILE A 415 7.71 25.64 16.23
C ILE A 415 6.84 26.80 16.72
N LYS A 416 5.51 26.67 16.66
CA LYS A 416 4.60 27.73 17.12
C LYS A 416 4.73 28.03 18.60
N ARG A 417 4.94 26.98 19.41
CA ARG A 417 5.13 27.09 20.86
C ARG A 417 6.44 27.77 21.20
N ASP A 418 7.54 27.34 20.59
CA ASP A 418 8.89 27.72 20.99
C ASP A 418 9.40 28.96 20.26
N LEU A 419 8.89 29.24 19.06
CA LEU A 419 9.27 30.37 18.20
C LEU A 419 8.04 31.23 17.91
N SER A 420 7.59 31.97 18.93
CA SER A 420 6.42 32.86 18.81
C SER A 420 6.59 33.87 17.66
N GLY A 421 5.58 33.94 16.79
CA GLY A 421 5.60 34.81 15.60
C GLY A 421 6.37 34.24 14.40
N ALA A 422 6.75 32.96 14.43
CA ALA A 422 7.37 32.28 13.29
C ALA A 422 6.41 32.20 12.09
N GLU A 423 6.95 32.46 10.90
CA GLU A 423 6.29 32.21 9.62
C GLU A 423 6.79 30.89 9.04
N ILE A 424 5.91 29.88 9.00
CA ILE A 424 6.31 28.51 8.71
C ILE A 424 6.19 28.23 7.21
N THR A 425 7.30 27.77 6.62
CA THR A 425 7.37 27.29 5.24
C THR A 425 7.68 25.80 5.24
N GLY A 426 6.91 25.03 4.50
CA GLY A 426 7.23 23.63 4.22
C GLY A 426 8.12 23.53 2.99
N PHE A 427 9.15 22.71 3.06
CA PHE A 427 10.00 22.32 1.94
C PHE A 427 10.08 20.81 1.87
N ALA A 428 9.77 20.22 0.71
CA ALA A 428 9.86 18.78 0.51
C ALA A 428 10.46 18.43 -0.86
N ARG A 429 11.28 17.38 -0.86
CA ARG A 429 11.83 16.76 -2.07
C ARG A 429 11.15 15.41 -2.37
N LYS A 430 10.91 15.16 -3.66
CA LYS A 430 10.48 13.85 -4.19
C LYS A 430 9.30 13.23 -3.43
N GLU A 431 9.46 12.04 -2.87
CA GLU A 431 8.41 11.27 -2.18
C GLU A 431 7.92 11.91 -0.87
N MET A 432 8.63 12.93 -0.36
CA MET A 432 8.13 13.75 0.76
C MET A 432 7.15 14.83 0.32
N ALA A 433 7.01 15.10 -0.98
CA ALA A 433 6.08 16.10 -1.48
C ALA A 433 4.60 15.77 -1.17
N PRO A 434 4.09 14.54 -1.41
CA PRO A 434 2.76 14.14 -0.96
C PRO A 434 2.53 14.38 0.53
N VAL A 435 3.49 14.03 1.38
CA VAL A 435 3.41 14.23 2.84
C VAL A 435 3.21 15.70 3.16
N LEU A 436 4.02 16.57 2.56
CA LEU A 436 3.93 18.01 2.80
C LEU A 436 2.66 18.64 2.21
N MET A 437 2.18 18.17 1.06
CA MET A 437 0.90 18.61 0.51
C MET A 437 -0.25 18.32 1.50
N HIS A 438 -0.30 17.11 2.06
CA HIS A 438 -1.31 16.72 3.05
C HIS A 438 -1.21 17.60 4.31
N ALA A 439 -0.03 17.69 4.93
CA ALA A 439 0.18 18.53 6.11
C ALA A 439 -0.17 20.01 5.84
N GLY A 440 0.21 20.51 4.65
CA GLY A 440 -0.05 21.87 4.20
C GLY A 440 -1.54 22.20 4.12
N VAL A 441 -2.39 21.30 3.61
CA VAL A 441 -3.84 21.55 3.59
C VAL A 441 -4.53 21.27 4.91
N PHE A 442 -3.95 20.44 5.79
CA PHE A 442 -4.53 20.10 7.08
C PHE A 442 -4.39 21.20 8.15
N SER A 443 -3.38 22.06 8.01
CA SER A 443 -3.16 23.20 8.90
C SER A 443 -2.96 24.51 8.14
N ASN A 444 -3.54 25.60 8.65
CA ASN A 444 -3.34 26.96 8.13
C ASN A 444 -2.03 27.60 8.62
N ASP A 445 -1.28 26.94 9.49
CA ASP A 445 -0.03 27.46 10.06
C ASP A 445 1.14 27.40 9.07
N ILE A 446 1.11 26.45 8.13
CA ILE A 446 2.06 26.39 7.01
C ILE A 446 1.61 27.40 5.96
N ARG A 447 2.34 28.50 5.80
CA ARG A 447 1.96 29.64 4.94
C ARG A 447 2.48 29.53 3.51
N ASN A 448 3.61 28.84 3.34
CA ASN A 448 4.24 28.60 2.05
C ASN A 448 4.64 27.13 1.92
N VAL A 449 4.52 26.57 0.73
CA VAL A 449 4.95 25.20 0.42
C VAL A 449 5.85 25.23 -0.81
N ILE A 450 7.00 24.57 -0.71
CA ILE A 450 8.00 24.41 -1.76
C ILE A 450 8.18 22.92 -2.02
N LEU A 451 7.92 22.51 -3.25
CA LEU A 451 8.03 21.12 -3.70
C LEU A 451 9.07 21.03 -4.80
N VAL A 452 10.06 20.17 -4.60
CA VAL A 452 11.16 19.95 -5.54
C VAL A 452 11.14 18.50 -5.99
N GLU A 453 11.08 18.30 -7.30
CA GLU A 453 10.96 17.01 -7.96
C GLU A 453 9.76 16.14 -7.49
N PRO A 454 8.56 16.70 -7.26
CA PRO A 454 7.41 15.86 -6.90
C PRO A 454 7.00 15.00 -8.10
N TYR A 455 6.51 13.78 -7.85
CA TYR A 455 5.73 13.09 -8.86
C TYR A 455 4.34 13.75 -9.00
N SER A 456 3.80 13.76 -10.22
CA SER A 456 2.70 14.65 -10.60
C SER A 456 1.37 14.31 -9.94
N SER A 457 1.04 13.01 -9.86
CA SER A 457 -0.25 12.53 -9.39
C SER A 457 -0.26 11.04 -9.08
N TYR A 458 -1.24 10.61 -8.28
CA TYR A 458 -1.57 9.20 -8.13
C TYR A 458 -2.13 8.61 -9.43
N LYS A 459 -2.89 9.39 -10.20
CA LYS A 459 -3.30 9.02 -11.56
C LYS A 459 -2.09 8.62 -12.41
N SER A 460 -1.00 9.40 -12.37
CA SER A 460 0.19 9.14 -13.16
C SER A 460 0.80 7.76 -12.86
N ILE A 461 0.79 7.32 -11.60
CA ILE A 461 1.23 5.97 -11.21
C ILE A 461 0.31 4.92 -11.82
N VAL A 462 -1.00 5.09 -11.70
CA VAL A 462 -1.99 4.08 -12.11
C VAL A 462 -2.14 3.97 -13.63
N MET A 463 -1.94 5.06 -14.36
CA MET A 463 -2.10 5.09 -15.82
C MET A 463 -0.89 4.52 -16.56
N ASN A 464 0.25 4.38 -15.89
CA ASN A 464 1.48 3.85 -16.46
C ASN A 464 1.67 2.36 -16.15
N ARG A 465 1.99 1.55 -17.16
CA ARG A 465 2.18 0.10 -16.97
C ARG A 465 3.36 -0.21 -16.05
N PHE A 466 4.44 0.54 -16.22
CA PHE A 466 5.61 0.51 -15.36
C PHE A 466 5.67 1.85 -14.66
N TYR A 467 5.92 1.87 -13.36
CA TYR A 467 6.05 3.05 -12.51
C TYR A 467 7.21 2.86 -11.52
N ASP A 468 7.64 3.91 -10.83
CA ASP A 468 8.64 3.83 -9.76
C ASP A 468 8.04 3.26 -8.47
N PRO A 469 8.46 2.07 -8.00
CA PRO A 469 7.92 1.45 -6.79
C PRO A 469 8.12 2.25 -5.51
N GLN A 470 9.06 3.20 -5.48
CA GLN A 470 9.30 4.06 -4.32
C GLN A 470 8.13 5.00 -4.04
N PHE A 471 7.39 5.42 -5.08
CA PHE A 471 6.26 6.33 -4.93
C PHE A 471 5.08 5.71 -4.15
N ILE A 472 5.02 4.38 -4.06
CA ILE A 472 3.94 3.68 -3.37
C ILE A 472 3.94 3.98 -1.87
N LEU A 473 5.11 4.12 -1.24
CA LEU A 473 5.20 4.39 0.20
C LEU A 473 4.58 5.74 0.58
N SER A 474 4.59 6.70 -0.35
CA SER A 474 3.98 8.03 -0.17
C SER A 474 2.57 8.14 -0.77
N SER A 475 1.97 7.03 -1.19
CA SER A 475 0.63 6.99 -1.76
C SER A 475 -0.45 6.69 -0.72
N VAL A 476 -1.64 7.23 -0.95
CA VAL A 476 -2.83 7.00 -0.13
C VAL A 476 -3.76 6.00 -0.84
N PRO A 477 -4.08 4.85 -0.20
CA PRO A 477 -5.02 3.89 -0.76
C PRO A 477 -6.40 4.52 -1.01
N ALA A 478 -7.04 4.13 -2.10
CA ALA A 478 -8.33 4.64 -2.57
C ALA A 478 -8.40 6.16 -2.79
N ALA A 479 -7.28 6.88 -2.86
CA ALA A 479 -7.28 8.33 -3.04
C ALA A 479 -8.11 8.74 -4.26
N LEU A 480 -7.95 8.04 -5.39
CA LEU A 480 -8.63 8.38 -6.65
C LEU A 480 -10.16 8.26 -6.59
N ASN A 481 -10.74 7.67 -5.54
CA ASN A 481 -12.18 7.71 -5.32
C ASN A 481 -12.69 9.09 -4.85
N ALA A 482 -11.79 9.99 -4.45
CA ALA A 482 -12.19 11.27 -3.86
C ALA A 482 -11.28 12.45 -4.20
N TYR A 483 -9.99 12.23 -4.48
CA TYR A 483 -9.04 13.30 -4.83
C TYR A 483 -7.76 12.74 -5.48
N ASP A 484 -6.96 13.64 -6.04
CA ASP A 484 -5.59 13.38 -6.48
C ASP A 484 -4.61 14.46 -5.93
N LEU A 485 -3.29 14.27 -6.07
CA LEU A 485 -2.28 15.22 -5.59
C LEU A 485 -2.45 16.64 -6.16
N PRO A 486 -2.79 16.83 -7.46
CA PRO A 486 -3.10 18.14 -7.99
C PRO A 486 -4.28 18.82 -7.28
N ASP A 487 -5.26 18.06 -6.79
CA ASP A 487 -6.41 18.61 -6.06
C ASP A 487 -5.99 19.09 -4.67
N LEU A 488 -5.06 18.40 -4.01
CA LEU A 488 -4.47 18.88 -2.74
C LEU A 488 -3.65 20.15 -2.94
N ALA A 489 -2.82 20.19 -3.98
CA ALA A 489 -2.06 21.38 -4.33
C ALA A 489 -2.99 22.56 -4.68
N ALA A 490 -4.09 22.30 -5.40
CA ALA A 490 -5.14 23.28 -5.67
C ALA A 490 -5.84 23.76 -4.39
N ALA A 491 -6.14 22.86 -3.45
CA ALA A 491 -6.77 23.18 -2.17
C ALA A 491 -5.87 24.03 -1.25
N PHE A 492 -4.57 24.13 -1.54
CA PHE A 492 -3.65 25.01 -0.83
C PHE A 492 -3.85 26.50 -1.18
N ALA A 493 -4.46 26.80 -2.33
CA ALA A 493 -4.75 28.18 -2.73
C ALA A 493 -5.60 28.93 -1.69
N PRO A 494 -5.33 30.22 -1.41
CA PRO A 494 -4.40 31.13 -2.09
C PRO A 494 -3.00 31.24 -1.44
N ARG A 495 -2.58 30.26 -0.61
CA ARG A 495 -1.26 30.29 0.04
C ARG A 495 -0.14 30.06 -0.98
N ARG A 496 1.09 30.51 -0.69
CA ARG A 496 2.17 30.48 -1.69
C ARG A 496 2.62 29.05 -1.96
N LEU A 497 2.59 28.63 -3.22
CA LEU A 497 3.03 27.31 -3.65
C LEU A 497 4.09 27.44 -4.74
N PHE A 498 5.22 26.78 -4.53
CA PHE A 498 6.28 26.62 -5.51
C PHE A 498 6.45 25.14 -5.86
N ILE A 499 6.50 24.83 -7.15
CA ILE A 499 6.75 23.48 -7.67
C ILE A 499 7.89 23.55 -8.69
N SER A 500 8.82 22.60 -8.62
CA SER A 500 9.92 22.48 -9.58
C SER A 500 10.20 21.04 -9.97
N GLY A 501 10.57 20.81 -11.23
CA GLY A 501 11.09 19.52 -11.71
C GLY A 501 10.12 18.35 -11.61
N THR A 502 8.84 18.57 -11.86
CA THR A 502 7.81 17.53 -11.71
C THR A 502 8.09 16.32 -12.60
N VAL A 503 7.89 15.12 -12.04
CA VAL A 503 8.02 13.85 -12.78
C VAL A 503 6.69 13.12 -12.89
N ASP A 504 6.53 12.21 -13.86
CA ASP A 504 5.39 11.31 -13.95
C ASP A 504 5.58 10.08 -13.06
N GLY A 505 4.63 9.14 -13.11
CA GLY A 505 4.69 7.89 -12.34
C GLY A 505 5.92 7.02 -12.64
N ASN A 506 6.65 7.30 -13.72
CA ASN A 506 7.82 6.53 -14.17
C ASN A 506 9.13 7.27 -13.85
N GLY A 507 9.04 8.43 -13.21
CA GLY A 507 10.19 9.30 -12.94
C GLY A 507 10.64 10.13 -14.14
N ALA A 508 9.88 10.15 -15.25
CA ALA A 508 10.19 10.98 -16.41
C ALA A 508 9.64 12.39 -16.23
N THR A 509 10.32 13.40 -16.78
CA THR A 509 9.90 14.81 -16.67
C THR A 509 8.47 15.04 -17.18
N ALA A 510 7.64 15.73 -16.39
CA ALA A 510 6.20 15.91 -16.62
C ALA A 510 5.72 17.37 -16.54
N ASP A 511 6.56 18.30 -17.04
CA ASP A 511 6.43 19.75 -16.87
C ASP A 511 5.19 20.40 -17.53
N ASN A 512 4.54 19.71 -18.47
CA ASN A 512 3.36 20.20 -19.21
C ASN A 512 2.15 19.25 -19.08
N SER A 513 2.02 18.59 -17.93
CA SER A 513 0.92 17.65 -17.69
C SER A 513 -0.39 18.36 -17.37
N ASP A 514 -1.52 17.75 -17.76
CA ASP A 514 -2.87 18.16 -17.35
C ASP A 514 -3.01 18.29 -15.81
N ASP A 515 -2.17 17.56 -15.07
CA ASP A 515 -2.07 17.61 -13.61
C ASP A 515 -1.71 19.02 -13.12
N LEU A 516 -0.76 19.70 -13.76
CA LEU A 516 -0.33 21.04 -13.35
C LEU A 516 -1.38 22.11 -13.70
N GLU A 517 -2.16 21.90 -14.77
CA GLU A 517 -3.24 22.82 -15.16
C GLU A 517 -4.40 22.85 -14.16
N ILE A 518 -4.67 21.74 -13.46
CA ILE A 518 -5.62 21.70 -12.33
C ILE A 518 -5.21 22.71 -11.26
N ILE A 519 -3.93 22.73 -10.91
CA ILE A 519 -3.37 23.62 -9.88
C ILE A 519 -3.45 25.08 -10.36
N ARG A 520 -3.01 25.36 -11.59
CA ARG A 520 -3.06 26.72 -12.17
C ARG A 520 -4.47 27.28 -12.19
N SER A 521 -5.44 26.46 -12.62
CA SER A 521 -6.85 26.85 -12.69
C SER A 521 -7.41 27.22 -11.32
N ALA A 522 -7.06 26.48 -10.26
CA ALA A 522 -7.53 26.78 -8.91
C ALA A 522 -6.96 28.10 -8.38
N TYR A 523 -5.67 28.37 -8.60
CA TYR A 523 -5.05 29.65 -8.20
C TYR A 523 -5.62 30.83 -8.97
N LYS A 524 -5.88 30.67 -10.27
CA LYS A 524 -6.58 31.65 -11.10
C LYS A 524 -7.98 31.95 -10.59
N ASN A 525 -8.77 30.93 -10.29
CA ASN A 525 -10.13 31.09 -9.76
C ASN A 525 -10.17 31.79 -8.40
N ARG A 526 -9.05 31.80 -7.66
CA ARG A 526 -8.90 32.50 -6.37
C ARG A 526 -8.21 33.87 -6.51
N ASN A 527 -7.92 34.34 -7.73
CA ASN A 527 -7.14 35.55 -8.01
C ASN A 527 -5.79 35.58 -7.26
N ALA A 528 -5.06 34.47 -7.31
CA ALA A 528 -3.83 34.26 -6.57
C ALA A 528 -2.68 33.75 -7.47
N GLU A 529 -2.73 34.01 -8.78
CA GLU A 529 -1.72 33.53 -9.73
C GLU A 529 -0.29 33.96 -9.37
N ASP A 530 -0.12 35.13 -8.75
CA ASP A 530 1.16 35.64 -8.23
C ASP A 530 1.70 34.83 -7.04
N ARG A 531 0.85 34.00 -6.42
CA ARG A 531 1.17 33.11 -5.30
C ARG A 531 1.50 31.69 -5.75
N LEU A 532 1.44 31.39 -7.05
CA LEU A 532 1.83 30.11 -7.63
C LEU A 532 3.02 30.28 -8.57
N LYS A 533 4.05 29.44 -8.43
CA LYS A 533 5.09 29.28 -9.43
C LYS A 533 5.41 27.83 -9.66
N ILE A 534 5.43 27.44 -10.94
CA ILE A 534 5.76 26.09 -11.38
C ILE A 534 6.82 26.22 -12.46
N VAL A 535 7.96 25.56 -12.28
CA VAL A 535 9.12 25.62 -13.19
C VAL A 535 9.67 24.23 -13.48
N THR A 536 10.42 24.09 -14.57
CA THR A 536 11.02 22.83 -15.01
C THR A 536 12.33 22.50 -14.28
N GLU A 537 13.12 23.51 -13.93
CA GLU A 537 14.41 23.34 -13.26
C GLU A 537 14.23 22.93 -11.79
N GLY A 538 14.87 21.84 -11.35
CA GLY A 538 14.80 21.29 -9.97
C GLY A 538 15.50 22.12 -8.88
N SER A 539 15.67 23.43 -9.08
CA SER A 539 16.27 24.33 -8.09
C SER A 539 15.33 25.49 -7.75
N VAL A 540 15.36 25.92 -6.49
CA VAL A 540 14.48 27.00 -6.01
C VAL A 540 15.16 28.36 -6.23
N PRO A 541 14.56 29.28 -6.99
CA PRO A 541 15.10 30.63 -7.16
C PRO A 541 15.07 31.41 -5.85
N GLU A 542 16.09 32.25 -5.61
CA GLU A 542 16.23 33.03 -4.36
C GLU A 542 14.98 33.88 -4.05
N GLY A 543 14.34 34.49 -5.06
CA GLY A 543 13.15 35.33 -4.87
C GLY A 543 11.87 34.60 -4.45
N TRP A 544 11.91 33.26 -4.34
CA TRP A 544 10.81 32.45 -3.85
C TRP A 544 11.03 31.85 -2.47
N LEU A 545 12.23 32.06 -1.91
CA LEU A 545 12.48 31.77 -0.50
C LEU A 545 11.77 32.82 0.39
N PRO A 546 11.34 32.43 1.60
CA PRO A 546 10.58 33.29 2.50
C PRO A 546 11.32 34.53 2.98
#